data_AF-A0A820PVW7-F1
#
_entry.id   AF-A0A820PVW7-F1
#
_cell.length_a   1.000
_cell.length_b   1.000
_cell.length_c   1.000
_cell.angle_alpha   90.00
_cell.angle_beta   90.00
_cell.angle_gamma   90.00
#
_symmetry.space_group_name_H-M   'P 1'
#
loop_
_entity.id
_entity.type
_entity.pdbx_description
1 polymer ?
#
loop_
_entity_poly.entity_id
_entity_poly.type
_entity_poly.pdbx_seq_one_letter_code
_entity_poly.pdbx_strand_id
1 'polypeptide(L)'
;RTIQFIVGLPFLQNIPLAIDYSVRKMYLNEHCQLVLKGKALEGLEKLSIPIKDDTSIQCEITLIKLERLEDEGALSDKEKVDQSELLKSRADDLVKNNHYQHAITRYQMIIKLLT
;
A
#
# COMPACT_ATOMS: atom_id res chain seq x y z
N ARG A 1 15.97 3.29 5.74
CA ARG A 1 15.67 3.31 4.28
C ARG A 1 14.30 3.93 4.09
N THR A 2 14.14 4.85 3.14
CA THR A 2 12.82 5.40 2.78
C THR A 2 12.19 4.53 1.70
N ILE A 3 10.91 4.19 1.86
CA ILE A 3 10.16 3.39 0.89
C ILE A 3 8.83 4.07 0.64
N GLN A 4 8.46 4.18 -0.64
CA GLN A 4 7.14 4.65 -1.06
C GLN A 4 6.35 3.43 -1.50
N PHE A 5 5.12 3.28 -1.00
CA PHE A 5 4.26 2.19 -1.44
C PHE A 5 2.78 2.52 -1.44
N ILE A 6 2.01 1.68 -2.15
CA ILE A 6 0.56 1.78 -2.22
C ILE A 6 -0.05 0.92 -1.12
N VAL A 7 -0.77 1.56 -0.19
CA VAL A 7 -1.51 0.87 0.87
C VAL A 7 -2.54 -0.09 0.25
N GLY A 8 -2.55 -1.33 0.72
CA GLY A 8 -3.32 -2.45 0.20
C GLY A 8 -2.67 -3.23 -0.92
N LEU A 9 -1.49 -2.83 -1.40
CA LEU A 9 -0.71 -3.58 -2.39
C LEU A 9 0.77 -3.75 -1.97
N PRO A 10 1.05 -4.17 -0.72
CA PRO A 10 2.43 -4.20 -0.22
C PRO A 10 3.33 -5.17 -1.00
N PHE A 11 2.75 -6.21 -1.60
CA PHE A 11 3.47 -7.21 -2.40
C PHE A 11 4.15 -6.63 -3.65
N LEU A 12 3.63 -5.53 -4.24
CA LEU A 12 4.22 -4.92 -5.44
C LEU A 12 5.63 -4.38 -5.19
N GLN A 13 5.89 -3.95 -3.96
CA GLN A 13 7.16 -3.33 -3.57
C GLN A 13 7.86 -4.13 -2.48
N ASN A 14 7.47 -5.40 -2.33
CA ASN A 14 8.08 -6.33 -1.38
C ASN A 14 8.05 -5.78 0.06
N ILE A 15 6.95 -5.11 0.41
CA ILE A 15 6.70 -4.61 1.75
C ILE A 15 6.03 -5.71 2.58
N PRO A 16 6.46 -5.92 3.84
CA PRO A 16 5.79 -6.83 4.75
C PRO A 16 4.35 -6.41 5.01
N LEU A 17 3.44 -7.37 5.04
CA LEU A 17 2.01 -7.11 5.23
C LEU A 17 1.72 -6.37 6.55
N ALA A 18 2.53 -6.62 7.59
CA ALA A 18 2.42 -5.92 8.85
C ALA A 18 2.69 -4.42 8.76
N ILE A 19 3.59 -3.98 7.86
CA ILE A 19 3.83 -2.56 7.62
C ILE A 19 2.59 -1.94 6.95
N ASP A 20 1.99 -2.63 5.98
CA ASP A 20 0.73 -2.15 5.35
C ASP A 20 -0.38 -1.91 6.38
N TYR A 21 -0.59 -2.86 7.28
CA TYR A 21 -1.60 -2.73 8.33
C TYR A 21 -1.27 -1.64 9.35
N SER A 22 0.01 -1.48 9.69
CA SER A 22 0.44 -0.49 10.67
C SER A 22 0.26 0.93 10.14
N VAL A 23 0.69 1.18 8.90
CA VAL A 23 0.59 2.52 8.28
C VAL A 23 -0.87 3.00 8.15
N ARG A 24 -1.85 2.09 8.02
CA ARG A 24 -3.28 2.45 8.04
C ARG A 24 -3.76 3.04 9.37
N LYS A 25 -3.04 2.77 10.46
CA LYS A 25 -3.36 3.23 11.82
C LYS A 25 -2.49 4.39 12.29
N MET A 26 -1.47 4.76 11.52
CA MET A 26 -0.53 5.82 11.87
C MET A 26 -1.04 7.20 11.48
N TYR A 27 -0.64 8.20 12.25
CA TYR A 27 -0.74 9.61 11.90
C TYR A 27 0.47 10.07 11.09
N LEU A 28 0.30 11.14 10.31
CA LEU A 28 1.41 11.74 9.58
C LEU A 28 2.51 12.20 10.56
N ASN A 29 3.77 11.93 10.21
CA ASN A 29 4.97 12.14 11.02
C ASN A 29 5.04 11.30 12.31
N GLU A 30 4.11 10.38 12.52
CA GLU A 30 4.21 9.44 13.64
C GLU A 30 5.41 8.52 13.43
N HIS A 31 6.19 8.35 14.50
CA HIS A 31 7.24 7.35 14.60
C HIS A 31 6.76 6.26 15.55
N CYS A 32 6.85 5.00 15.11
CA CYS A 32 6.47 3.87 15.94
C CYS A 32 7.44 2.70 15.77
N GLN A 33 7.50 1.91 16.83
CA GLN A 33 8.27 0.68 16.88
C GLN A 33 7.31 -0.50 16.83
N LEU A 34 7.52 -1.40 15.87
CA LEU A 34 6.73 -2.61 15.69
C LEU A 34 7.57 -3.83 16.06
N VAL A 35 6.93 -4.80 16.70
CA VAL A 35 7.51 -6.12 16.95
C VAL A 35 6.74 -7.13 16.11
N LEU A 36 7.39 -7.62 15.07
CA LEU A 36 6.82 -8.54 14.10
C LEU A 36 7.20 -9.99 14.45
N LYS A 37 6.23 -10.90 14.37
CA LYS A 37 6.40 -12.34 14.64
C LYS A 37 5.51 -13.18 13.73
N GLY A 38 5.92 -14.42 13.44
CA GLY A 38 5.13 -15.38 12.66
C GLY A 38 4.71 -14.83 11.29
N LYS A 39 3.42 -14.91 10.96
CA LYS A 39 2.86 -14.43 9.67
C LYS A 39 3.09 -12.93 9.41
N ALA A 40 3.32 -12.12 10.44
CA ALA A 40 3.64 -10.71 10.27
C ALA A 40 5.01 -10.47 9.60
N LEU A 41 5.83 -11.52 9.52
CA LEU A 41 7.14 -11.50 8.89
C LEU A 41 7.09 -11.81 7.39
N GLU A 42 5.96 -12.30 6.85
CA GLU A 42 5.81 -12.60 5.42
C GLU A 42 6.09 -11.33 4.59
N GLY A 43 7.01 -11.44 3.64
CA GLY A 43 7.50 -10.35 2.80
C GLY A 43 8.82 -9.74 3.27
N LEU A 44 9.27 -9.98 4.52
CA LEU A 44 10.59 -9.52 5.00
C LEU A 44 11.74 -10.28 4.35
N GLU A 45 11.52 -11.51 3.88
CA GLU A 45 12.53 -12.30 3.16
C GLU A 45 12.99 -11.60 1.88
N LYS A 46 12.09 -10.82 1.27
CA LYS A 46 12.38 -10.01 0.08
C LYS A 46 13.11 -8.71 0.39
N LEU A 47 13.21 -8.34 1.67
CA LEU A 47 14.08 -7.29 2.17
C LEU A 47 15.47 -7.83 2.56
N SER A 48 15.78 -9.07 2.14
CA SER A 48 17.05 -9.77 2.43
C SER A 48 17.31 -9.96 3.93
N ILE A 49 16.25 -9.98 4.73
CA ILE A 49 16.36 -10.26 6.16
C ILE A 49 16.16 -11.77 6.35
N PRO A 50 17.16 -12.51 6.87
CA PRO A 50 17.02 -13.94 7.10
C PRO A 50 16.00 -14.19 8.21
N ILE A 51 14.88 -14.81 7.87
CA ILE A 51 13.84 -15.19 8.82
C ILE A 51 14.08 -16.67 9.18
N LYS A 52 14.36 -16.96 10.45
CA LYS A 52 14.31 -18.32 11.00
C LYS A 52 12.95 -18.56 11.67
N ASP A 53 12.56 -19.81 11.84
CA ASP A 53 11.43 -20.17 12.70
C ASP A 53 11.61 -19.55 14.09
N ASP A 54 10.51 -19.02 14.67
CA ASP A 54 10.45 -18.26 15.93
C ASP A 54 11.24 -16.95 16.01
N THR A 55 11.71 -16.40 14.88
CA THR A 55 12.35 -15.08 14.89
C THR A 55 11.34 -13.98 15.24
N SER A 56 11.73 -13.04 16.10
CA SER A 56 11.01 -11.78 16.28
C SER A 56 11.84 -10.62 15.73
N ILE A 57 11.25 -9.81 14.87
CA ILE A 57 11.94 -8.66 14.26
C ILE A 57 11.35 -7.39 14.85
N GLN A 58 12.23 -6.55 15.42
CA GLN A 58 11.89 -5.19 15.77
C GLN A 58 12.16 -4.29 14.57
N CYS A 59 11.17 -3.52 14.15
CA CYS A 59 11.36 -2.48 13.14
C CYS A 59 10.83 -1.14 13.64
N GLU A 60 11.53 -0.09 13.24
CA GLU A 60 11.14 1.28 13.49
C GLU A 60 10.68 1.89 12.17
N ILE A 61 9.49 2.48 12.17
CA ILE A 61 8.92 3.12 11.00
C ILE A 61 8.45 4.53 11.35
N THR A 62 8.61 5.44 10.39
CA THR A 62 8.09 6.80 10.46
C THR A 62 7.24 7.07 9.22
N LEU A 63 6.00 7.55 9.40
CA LEU A 63 5.14 7.91 8.29
C LEU A 63 5.48 9.32 7.78
N ILE A 64 6.35 9.39 6.77
CA ILE A 64 6.87 10.68 6.26
C ILE A 64 5.83 11.44 5.44
N LYS A 65 5.06 10.72 4.60
CA LYS A 65 4.07 11.33 3.71
C LYS A 65 2.93 10.35 3.48
N LEU A 66 1.70 10.86 3.48
CA LEU A 66 0.50 10.12 3.14
C LEU A 66 -0.28 10.89 2.08
N GLU A 67 -0.52 10.26 0.95
CA GLU A 67 -1.44 10.75 -0.08
C GLU A 67 -2.69 9.88 -0.02
N ARG A 68 -3.79 10.47 0.46
CA ARG A 68 -5.08 9.79 0.48
C ARG A 68 -5.74 10.02 -0.86
N LEU A 69 -6.30 8.97 -1.44
CA LEU A 69 -7.33 9.15 -2.45
C LEU A 69 -8.50 9.84 -1.73
N GLU A 70 -8.98 10.96 -2.26
CA GLU A 70 -10.08 11.68 -1.63
C GLU A 70 -11.35 10.81 -1.66
N ASP A 71 -12.21 11.00 -0.66
CA ASP A 71 -13.51 10.34 -0.61
C ASP A 71 -14.36 10.77 -1.82
N GLU A 72 -15.09 9.81 -2.40
CA GLU A 72 -15.82 9.95 -3.68
C GLU A 72 -16.77 11.17 -3.75
N GLY A 73 -17.20 11.70 -2.60
CA GLY A 73 -18.10 12.86 -2.48
C GLY A 73 -17.42 14.24 -2.37
N ALA A 74 -16.09 14.32 -2.29
CA ALA A 74 -15.37 15.58 -2.07
C ALA A 74 -14.72 16.18 -3.33
N LEU A 75 -14.64 15.40 -4.40
CA LEU A 75 -13.93 15.76 -5.64
C LEU A 75 -14.84 16.47 -6.64
N SER A 76 -14.35 17.55 -7.23
CA SER A 76 -14.95 18.16 -8.43
C SER A 76 -14.83 17.24 -9.65
N ASP A 77 -15.63 17.49 -10.70
CA ASP A 77 -15.60 16.68 -11.93
C ASP A 77 -14.19 16.60 -12.55
N LYS A 78 -13.42 17.69 -12.46
CA LYS A 78 -12.04 17.71 -12.94
C LYS A 78 -11.14 16.80 -12.10
N GLU A 79 -11.23 16.90 -10.77
CA GLU A 79 -10.42 16.09 -9.86
C GLU A 79 -10.79 14.60 -9.93
N LYS A 80 -12.06 14.28 -10.19
CA LYS A 80 -12.51 12.91 -10.49
C LYS A 80 -11.85 12.33 -11.74
N VAL A 81 -11.70 13.12 -12.80
CA VAL A 81 -11.00 12.71 -14.03
C VAL A 81 -9.51 12.51 -13.74
N ASP A 82 -8.84 13.48 -13.10
CA ASP A 82 -7.41 13.41 -12.76
C ASP A 82 -7.11 12.18 -11.89
N GLN A 83 -7.95 11.91 -10.87
CA GLN A 83 -7.82 10.74 -10.01
C GLN A 83 -8.12 9.42 -10.74
N SER A 84 -9.06 9.43 -11.69
CA SER A 84 -9.36 8.27 -12.54
C SER A 84 -8.18 7.89 -13.44
N GLU A 85 -7.50 8.89 -14.02
CA GLU A 85 -6.30 8.66 -14.83
C GLU A 85 -5.17 8.03 -14.00
N LEU A 86 -4.95 8.53 -12.78
CA LEU A 86 -3.96 7.97 -11.87
C LEU A 86 -4.28 6.52 -11.48
N LEU A 87 -5.54 6.24 -11.15
CA LEU A 87 -6.01 4.89 -10.84
C LEU A 87 -5.86 3.94 -12.04
N LYS A 88 -6.13 4.42 -13.26
CA LYS A 88 -5.98 3.65 -14.49
C LYS A 88 -4.53 3.28 -14.73
N SER A 89 -3.61 4.25 -14.65
CA SER A 89 -2.18 4.01 -14.83
C SER A 89 -1.66 2.96 -13.84
N ARG A 90 -2.10 3.02 -12.57
CA ARG A 90 -1.76 2.01 -11.55
C ARG A 90 -2.37 0.64 -11.82
N ALA A 91 -3.60 0.60 -12.37
CA ALA A 91 -4.25 -0.65 -12.76
C ALA A 91 -3.54 -1.31 -13.94
N ASP A 92 -3.09 -0.54 -14.93
CA ASP A 92 -2.35 -1.05 -16.09
C ASP A 92 -1.02 -1.69 -15.64
N ASP A 93 -0.34 -1.10 -14.67
CA ASP A 93 0.87 -1.69 -14.08
C ASP A 93 0.58 -2.99 -13.33
N LEU A 94 -0.58 -3.11 -12.68
CA LEU A 94 -1.02 -4.37 -12.08
C LEU A 94 -1.27 -5.44 -13.14
N VAL A 95 -1.88 -5.08 -14.28
CA VAL A 95 -2.10 -6.00 -15.42
C VAL A 95 -0.78 -6.49 -15.98
N LYS A 96 0.20 -5.60 -16.21
CA LYS A 96 1.55 -5.98 -16.70
C LYS A 96 2.26 -6.98 -15.79
N ASN A 97 1.98 -6.91 -14.48
CA ASN A 97 2.56 -7.80 -13.48
C ASN A 97 1.66 -9.02 -13.14
N ASN A 98 0.66 -9.33 -13.97
CA ASN A 98 -0.29 -10.44 -13.79
C ASN A 98 -1.13 -10.39 -12.49
N HIS A 99 -1.29 -9.21 -11.90
CA HIS A 99 -2.09 -9.01 -10.68
C HIS A 99 -3.54 -8.62 -11.00
N TYR A 100 -4.21 -9.46 -11.80
CA TYR A 100 -5.52 -9.15 -12.39
C TYR A 100 -6.63 -8.81 -11.37
N GLN A 101 -6.71 -9.53 -10.25
CA GLN A 101 -7.72 -9.28 -9.21
C GLN A 101 -7.60 -7.86 -8.62
N HIS A 102 -6.37 -7.42 -8.36
CA HIS A 102 -6.10 -6.08 -7.85
C HIS A 102 -6.38 -5.01 -8.92
N ALA A 103 -6.06 -5.30 -10.19
CA ALA A 103 -6.38 -4.41 -11.31
C ALA A 103 -7.91 -4.22 -11.43
N ILE A 104 -8.69 -5.29 -11.34
CA ILE A 104 -10.16 -5.25 -11.35
C ILE A 104 -10.68 -4.34 -10.24
N THR A 105 -10.19 -4.46 -9.02
CA THR A 105 -10.59 -3.58 -7.91
C THR A 105 -10.32 -2.11 -8.23
N ARG A 106 -9.20 -1.78 -8.87
CA ARG A 106 -8.87 -0.40 -9.25
C ARG A 106 -9.76 0.11 -10.38
N TYR A 107 -10.06 -0.70 -11.40
CA TYR A 107 -11.02 -0.31 -12.44
C TYR A 107 -12.43 -0.12 -11.87
N GLN A 108 -12.86 -0.94 -10.90
CA GLN A 108 -14.14 -0.74 -10.21
C GLN A 108 -14.18 0.58 -9.44
N MET A 109 -13.07 1.02 -8.83
CA MET A 109 -12.98 2.33 -8.20
C MET A 109 -13.14 3.48 -9.21
N ILE A 110 -12.56 3.36 -10.41
CA ILE A 110 -12.72 4.34 -11.48
C ILE A 110 -14.19 4.45 -11.90
N ILE A 111 -14.86 3.31 -12.08
CA ILE A 111 -16.29 3.29 -12.43
C ILE A 111 -17.09 4.04 -11.35
N LYS A 112 -16.89 3.69 -10.07
CA LYS A 112 -17.59 4.36 -8.95
C LYS A 112 -17.32 5.86 -8.88
N LEU A 113 -16.10 6.29 -9.21
CA LEU A 113 -15.73 7.69 -9.15
C LEU A 113 -16.39 8.53 -10.25
N LEU A 114 -16.63 7.93 -11.42
CA LEU A 114 -17.16 8.59 -12.62
C LEU A 114 -18.68 8.44 -12.81
N THR A 115 -19.33 7.58 -12.02
CA THR A 115 -20.80 7.40 -11.99
C THR A 115 -21.43 8.19 -10.84
#